data_AF-A0A6N8WQB1-F1
#
_entry.id   AF-A0A6N8WQB1-F1
#
_cell.length_a   1.000
_cell.length_b   1.000
_cell.length_c   1.000
_cell.angle_alpha   90.00
_cell.angle_beta   90.00
_cell.angle_gamma   90.00
#
_symmetry.space_group_name_H-M   'P 1'
#
loop_
_entity.id
_entity.type
_entity.pdbx_description
1 polymer ?
#
loop_
_entity_poly.entity_id
_entity_poly.type
_entity_poly.pdbx_seq_one_letter_code
_entity_poly.pdbx_strand_id
1 'polypeptide(L)'
;MFGQHDIAQWHLERQGVGPGDLFLYFGLFRAAEQLAGGTWRYVRRAPPVHRLFGWLQVAEVVRVGTDTVGARAARPWLSDHPHVNGHSWTATNTIYISTRALSIGGTEIRSSGGGVFSGNGGRLTLTAPEARSCSYWRLPGWFLPSDGVPSLSYHGKKPWRRDGPWVYVESARPGQEFVFDADGIREADAWLKDLFDG
;
A
#
# COMPACT_ATOMS: atom_id res chain seq x y z
N MET A 1 9.87 4.42 -6.96
CA MET A 1 10.74 4.24 -5.77
C MET A 1 9.97 4.68 -4.56
N PHE A 2 10.23 4.08 -3.41
CA PHE A 2 9.59 4.42 -2.15
C PHE A 2 10.64 4.42 -1.04
N GLY A 3 10.71 5.49 -0.26
CA GLY A 3 11.65 5.60 0.85
C GLY A 3 10.95 5.44 2.19
N GLN A 4 11.62 4.77 3.13
CA GLN A 4 11.11 4.58 4.49
C GLN A 4 12.25 4.66 5.52
N HIS A 5 11.93 5.05 6.76
CA HIS A 5 12.89 5.12 7.87
C HIS A 5 12.24 4.82 9.22
N ASP A 6 13.06 4.75 10.28
CA ASP A 6 12.67 4.54 11.68
C ASP A 6 11.69 3.37 11.91
N ILE A 7 10.63 3.61 12.69
CA ILE A 7 9.70 2.58 13.17
C ILE A 7 8.98 1.90 12.01
N ALA A 8 8.58 2.67 10.99
CA ALA A 8 7.89 2.17 9.82
C ALA A 8 8.79 1.23 9.01
N GLN A 9 10.06 1.60 8.78
CA GLN A 9 10.98 0.70 8.09
C GLN A 9 11.23 -0.56 8.92
N TRP A 10 11.43 -0.40 10.22
CA TRP A 10 11.73 -1.54 11.09
C TRP A 10 10.58 -2.53 11.16
N HIS A 11 9.33 -2.05 11.07
CA HIS A 11 8.17 -2.91 10.90
C HIS A 11 8.25 -3.71 9.59
N LEU A 12 8.50 -3.06 8.44
CA LEU A 12 8.65 -3.74 7.14
C LEU A 12 9.77 -4.78 7.16
N GLU A 13 10.94 -4.43 7.72
CA GLU A 13 12.10 -5.33 7.86
C GLU A 13 11.74 -6.56 8.72
N ARG A 14 11.01 -6.37 9.82
CA ARG A 14 10.54 -7.46 10.68
C ARG A 14 9.48 -8.35 10.05
N GLN A 15 8.67 -7.81 9.15
CA GLN A 15 7.71 -8.58 8.38
C GLN A 15 8.37 -9.29 7.18
N GLY A 16 9.68 -9.09 6.96
CA GLY A 16 10.42 -9.73 5.88
C GLY A 16 10.19 -9.12 4.51
N VAL A 17 9.70 -7.87 4.43
CA VAL A 17 9.38 -7.23 3.16
C VAL A 17 10.62 -7.07 2.28
N GLY A 18 10.57 -7.59 1.07
CA GLY A 18 11.69 -7.71 0.14
C GLY A 18 11.28 -7.91 -1.32
N PRO A 19 12.24 -8.28 -2.19
CA PRO A 19 11.96 -8.50 -3.62
C PRO A 19 10.82 -9.48 -3.86
N GLY A 20 9.89 -9.12 -4.74
CA GLY A 20 8.67 -9.89 -5.04
C GLY A 20 7.41 -9.32 -4.37
N ASP A 21 7.56 -8.68 -3.21
CA ASP A 21 6.42 -8.14 -2.46
C ASP A 21 5.79 -6.93 -3.15
N LEU A 22 4.49 -6.72 -2.89
CA LEU A 22 3.69 -5.65 -3.48
C LEU A 22 3.19 -4.67 -2.42
N PHE A 23 3.66 -3.43 -2.49
CA PHE A 23 3.03 -2.31 -1.81
C PHE A 23 1.76 -1.89 -2.56
N LEU A 24 0.66 -1.75 -1.81
CA LEU A 24 -0.56 -1.07 -2.23
C LEU A 24 -0.72 0.21 -1.39
N TYR A 25 -0.51 1.36 -2.01
CA TYR A 25 -0.61 2.65 -1.33
C TYR A 25 -2.08 3.05 -1.19
N PHE A 26 -2.47 3.43 0.02
CA PHE A 26 -3.80 3.96 0.30
C PHE A 26 -3.72 5.31 1.00
N GLY A 27 -4.75 6.13 0.82
CA GLY A 27 -4.84 7.46 1.42
C GLY A 27 -6.27 7.86 1.72
N LEU A 28 -6.43 8.96 2.47
CA LEU A 28 -7.73 9.56 2.77
C LEU A 28 -8.14 10.52 1.67
N PHE A 29 -9.21 10.19 0.95
CA PHE A 29 -9.76 10.98 -0.14
C PHE A 29 -11.16 11.48 0.18
N ARG A 30 -11.56 12.55 -0.48
CA ARG A 30 -12.93 13.06 -0.43
C ARG A 30 -13.36 13.51 -1.82
N ALA A 31 -14.60 13.20 -2.19
CA ALA A 31 -15.12 13.60 -3.49
C ALA A 31 -15.08 15.13 -3.64
N ALA A 32 -14.62 15.59 -4.80
CA ALA A 32 -14.56 16.99 -5.16
C ALA A 32 -15.27 17.23 -6.50
N GLU A 33 -15.89 18.38 -6.62
CA GLU A 33 -16.56 18.85 -7.82
C GLU A 33 -15.94 20.17 -8.27
N GLN A 34 -15.84 20.34 -9.59
CA GLN A 34 -15.40 21.60 -10.18
C GLN A 34 -16.60 22.50 -10.39
N LEU A 35 -16.50 23.75 -9.95
CA LEU A 35 -17.51 24.79 -10.13
C LEU A 35 -17.34 25.47 -11.49
N ALA A 36 -18.40 26.19 -11.90
CA ALA A 36 -18.28 27.18 -12.97
C ALA A 36 -17.14 28.16 -12.64
N GLY A 37 -16.19 28.33 -13.55
CA GLY A 37 -14.98 29.14 -13.35
C GLY A 37 -13.72 28.36 -12.93
N GLY A 38 -13.79 27.02 -12.85
CA GLY A 38 -12.60 26.16 -12.71
C GLY A 38 -12.16 25.87 -11.27
N THR A 39 -12.78 26.49 -10.27
CA THR A 39 -12.50 26.26 -8.85
C THR A 39 -13.01 24.90 -8.39
N TRP A 40 -12.22 24.20 -7.57
CA TRP A 40 -12.61 22.94 -6.95
C TRP A 40 -13.17 23.13 -5.55
N ARG A 41 -14.20 22.36 -5.20
CA ARG A 41 -14.67 22.22 -3.82
C ARG A 41 -14.98 20.77 -3.50
N TYR A 42 -15.00 20.42 -2.22
CA TYR A 42 -15.55 19.12 -1.82
C TYR A 42 -17.05 19.07 -2.08
N VAL A 43 -17.50 17.93 -2.58
CA VAL A 43 -18.93 17.64 -2.73
C VAL A 43 -19.56 17.69 -1.34
N ARG A 44 -20.63 18.49 -1.22
CA ARG A 44 -21.30 18.71 0.07
C ARG A 44 -21.78 17.38 0.64
N ARG A 45 -21.46 17.13 1.92
CA ARG A 45 -21.78 15.89 2.67
C ARG A 45 -21.12 14.61 2.16
N ALA A 46 -20.23 14.67 1.16
CA ALA A 46 -19.45 13.49 0.80
C ALA A 46 -18.58 13.05 1.99
N PRO A 47 -18.66 11.79 2.43
CA PRO A 47 -17.79 11.29 3.49
C PRO A 47 -16.36 11.13 2.95
N PRO A 48 -15.34 11.28 3.81
CA PRO A 48 -14.00 10.89 3.44
C PRO A 48 -13.90 9.36 3.38
N VAL A 49 -13.05 8.83 2.51
CA VAL A 49 -12.87 7.40 2.26
C VAL A 49 -11.39 7.06 2.13
N HIS A 50 -10.98 5.91 2.66
CA HIS A 50 -9.69 5.31 2.36
C HIS A 50 -9.74 4.61 1.01
N ARG A 51 -8.81 4.95 0.12
CA ARG A 51 -8.72 4.37 -1.22
C ARG A 51 -7.29 4.03 -1.57
N LEU A 52 -7.12 2.89 -2.26
CA LEU A 52 -5.91 2.54 -2.97
C LEU A 52 -5.70 3.54 -4.10
N PHE A 53 -4.49 4.09 -4.22
CA PHE A 53 -4.16 5.09 -5.25
C PHE A 53 -2.91 4.75 -6.03
N GLY A 54 -2.06 3.84 -5.56
CA GLY A 54 -0.88 3.43 -6.29
C GLY A 54 -0.29 2.13 -5.77
N TRP A 55 0.79 1.71 -6.41
CA TRP A 55 1.48 0.47 -6.07
C TRP A 55 2.98 0.54 -6.33
N LEU A 56 3.70 -0.40 -5.74
CA LEU A 56 5.10 -0.70 -6.04
C LEU A 56 5.39 -2.17 -5.71
N GLN A 57 5.69 -2.98 -6.72
CA GLN A 57 6.29 -4.30 -6.56
C GLN A 57 7.80 -4.16 -6.40
N VAL A 58 8.34 -4.70 -5.33
CA VAL A 58 9.75 -4.53 -4.96
C VAL A 58 10.63 -5.39 -5.87
N ALA A 59 11.64 -4.77 -6.47
CA ALA A 59 12.75 -5.45 -7.14
C ALA A 59 13.99 -5.52 -6.24
N GLU A 60 14.26 -4.44 -5.51
CA GLU A 60 15.47 -4.29 -4.71
C GLU A 60 15.16 -3.43 -3.47
N VAL A 61 15.78 -3.82 -2.35
CA VAL A 61 15.78 -3.06 -1.10
C VAL A 61 17.17 -2.48 -0.90
N VAL A 62 17.28 -1.15 -0.95
CA VAL A 62 18.55 -0.42 -0.76
C VAL A 62 18.60 0.14 0.64
N ARG A 63 19.40 -0.47 1.50
CA ARG A 63 19.71 0.08 2.83
C ARG A 63 20.73 1.21 2.68
N VAL A 64 20.23 2.45 2.68
CA VAL A 64 21.06 3.66 2.62
C VAL A 64 21.72 3.94 3.97
N GLY A 65 20.98 3.75 5.06
CA GLY A 65 21.45 4.05 6.41
C GLY A 65 21.93 5.49 6.56
N THR A 66 23.02 5.66 7.32
CA THR A 66 23.65 6.96 7.59
C THR A 66 24.62 7.39 6.48
N ASP A 67 25.08 6.48 5.62
CA ASP A 67 26.05 6.77 4.55
C ASP A 67 25.35 7.14 3.24
N THR A 68 24.75 8.33 3.22
CA THR A 68 24.07 8.85 2.03
C THR A 68 25.02 9.18 0.88
N VAL A 69 26.29 9.51 1.19
CA VAL A 69 27.32 9.84 0.19
C VAL A 69 27.74 8.58 -0.57
N GLY A 70 28.06 7.50 0.15
CA GLY A 70 28.39 6.21 -0.46
C GLY A 70 27.22 5.64 -1.25
N ALA A 71 25.99 5.73 -0.71
CA ALA A 71 24.79 5.30 -1.42
C ALA A 71 24.60 6.05 -2.75
N ARG A 72 24.81 7.37 -2.78
CA ARG A 72 24.74 8.18 -4.00
C ARG A 72 25.86 7.86 -4.98
N ALA A 73 27.08 7.64 -4.51
CA ALA A 73 28.21 7.26 -5.37
C ALA A 73 27.98 5.88 -6.03
N ALA A 74 27.47 4.92 -5.28
CA ALA A 74 27.16 3.58 -5.79
C ALA A 74 25.95 3.57 -6.74
N ARG A 75 25.00 4.48 -6.54
CA ARG A 75 23.77 4.59 -7.35
C ARG A 75 23.50 6.05 -7.74
N PRO A 76 24.21 6.61 -8.73
CA PRO A 76 24.10 8.02 -9.09
C PRO A 76 22.69 8.47 -9.48
N TRP A 77 21.88 7.58 -10.06
CA TRP A 77 20.49 7.86 -10.43
C TRP A 77 19.55 8.07 -9.23
N LEU A 78 19.99 7.76 -7.99
CA LEU A 78 19.29 8.14 -6.77
C LEU A 78 19.54 9.59 -6.37
N SER A 79 20.37 10.36 -7.10
CA SER A 79 20.87 11.68 -6.71
C SER A 79 19.80 12.66 -6.24
N ASP A 80 18.56 12.55 -6.73
CA ASP A 80 17.47 13.47 -6.41
C ASP A 80 16.52 12.92 -5.33
N HIS A 81 16.75 11.69 -4.85
CA HIS A 81 15.88 11.05 -3.88
C HIS A 81 16.08 11.65 -2.47
N PRO A 82 15.01 12.00 -1.73
CA PRO A 82 15.15 12.61 -0.40
C PRO A 82 16.01 11.80 0.57
N HIS A 83 15.93 10.47 0.50
CA HIS A 83 16.69 9.56 1.37
C HIS A 83 18.21 9.54 1.13
N VAL A 84 18.73 10.17 0.07
CA VAL A 84 20.18 10.37 -0.13
C VAL A 84 20.62 11.84 -0.02
N ASN A 85 19.67 12.76 0.15
CA ASN A 85 19.93 14.22 0.27
C ASN A 85 19.53 14.80 1.64
N GLY A 86 18.69 14.09 2.39
CA GLY A 86 18.29 14.50 3.73
C GLY A 86 19.42 14.38 4.75
N HIS A 87 19.15 14.92 5.94
CA HIS A 87 20.05 14.89 7.08
C HIS A 87 19.43 14.06 8.21
N SER A 88 20.25 13.67 9.19
CA SER A 88 19.79 12.98 10.40
C SER A 88 19.14 11.61 10.17
N TRP A 89 19.51 10.94 9.08
CA TRP A 89 19.07 9.56 8.83
C TRP A 89 19.63 8.61 9.89
N THR A 90 18.79 7.67 10.29
CA THR A 90 19.20 6.55 11.15
C THR A 90 19.64 5.37 10.28
N ALA A 91 20.15 4.31 10.92
CA ALA A 91 20.55 3.11 10.21
C ALA A 91 19.41 2.53 9.35
N THR A 92 18.15 2.71 9.74
CA THR A 92 16.98 2.16 9.04
C THR A 92 16.58 2.96 7.79
N ASN A 93 17.29 4.00 7.40
CA ASN A 93 17.01 4.69 6.13
C ASN A 93 17.12 3.73 4.93
N THR A 94 16.00 3.51 4.23
CA THR A 94 15.85 2.46 3.21
C THR A 94 15.06 2.96 2.00
N ILE A 95 15.45 2.52 0.80
CA ILE A 95 14.73 2.79 -0.45
C ILE A 95 14.33 1.46 -1.09
N TYR A 96 13.04 1.30 -1.39
CA TYR A 96 12.48 0.23 -2.19
C TYR A 96 12.40 0.66 -3.65
N ILE A 97 13.01 -0.14 -4.53
CA ILE A 97 13.03 0.08 -5.97
C ILE A 97 12.00 -0.84 -6.59
N SER A 98 11.22 -0.31 -7.54
CA SER A 98 10.18 -1.09 -8.21
C SER A 98 10.76 -2.04 -9.26
N THR A 99 10.07 -3.16 -9.52
CA THR A 99 10.27 -3.92 -10.75
C THR A 99 9.93 -3.06 -11.97
N ARG A 100 10.38 -3.51 -13.16
CA ARG A 100 10.01 -2.88 -14.43
C ARG A 100 8.57 -3.19 -14.81
N ALA A 101 8.18 -4.46 -14.71
CA ALA A 101 6.84 -4.93 -14.97
C ALA A 101 6.27 -5.60 -13.72
N LEU A 102 4.96 -5.49 -13.54
CA LEU A 102 4.24 -6.09 -12.42
C LEU A 102 3.95 -7.57 -12.71
N SER A 103 4.25 -8.44 -11.75
CA SER A 103 3.92 -9.88 -11.79
C SER A 103 3.01 -10.25 -10.62
N ILE A 104 1.94 -11.00 -10.89
CA ILE A 104 0.99 -11.50 -9.88
C ILE A 104 0.80 -13.02 -10.10
N GLY A 105 0.97 -13.82 -9.05
CA GLY A 105 0.92 -15.28 -9.13
C GLY A 105 1.89 -15.86 -10.17
N GLY A 106 3.09 -15.27 -10.26
CA GLY A 106 4.12 -15.66 -11.24
C GLY A 106 3.82 -15.28 -12.70
N THR A 107 2.77 -14.49 -12.96
CA THR A 107 2.40 -14.03 -14.31
C THR A 107 2.61 -12.53 -14.43
N GLU A 108 3.44 -12.10 -15.37
CA GLU A 108 3.57 -10.68 -15.74
C GLU A 108 2.24 -10.16 -16.32
N ILE A 109 1.79 -9.01 -15.83
CA ILE A 109 0.58 -8.34 -16.32
C ILE A 109 0.95 -7.02 -17.01
N ARG A 110 0.02 -6.47 -17.79
CA ARG A 110 0.23 -5.24 -18.59
C ARG A 110 0.23 -3.97 -17.73
N SER A 111 1.14 -3.89 -16.77
CA SER A 111 1.34 -2.76 -15.87
C SER A 111 2.80 -2.66 -15.47
N SER A 112 3.28 -1.44 -15.28
CA SER A 112 4.61 -1.19 -14.71
C SER A 112 4.68 -1.71 -13.27
N GLY A 113 5.88 -2.06 -12.81
CA GLY A 113 6.09 -2.53 -11.43
C GLY A 113 5.79 -1.49 -10.36
N GLY A 114 5.62 -0.21 -10.71
CA GLY A 114 5.09 0.81 -9.82
C GLY A 114 4.29 1.85 -10.60
N GLY A 115 3.29 2.45 -9.96
CA GLY A 115 2.41 3.40 -10.62
C GLY A 115 1.26 3.90 -9.75
N VAL A 116 0.31 4.57 -10.40
CA VAL A 116 -0.93 5.08 -9.80
C VAL A 116 -2.13 4.46 -10.49
N PHE A 117 -3.16 4.09 -9.72
CA PHE A 117 -4.36 3.51 -10.29
C PHE A 117 -5.13 4.58 -11.08
N SER A 118 -5.46 4.28 -12.34
CA SER A 118 -6.37 5.09 -13.14
C SER A 118 -7.82 4.74 -12.76
N GLY A 119 -8.56 5.72 -12.24
CA GLY A 119 -10.00 5.61 -12.06
C GLY A 119 -10.54 5.83 -10.64
N ASN A 120 -11.86 5.94 -10.56
CA ASN A 120 -12.60 6.20 -9.32
C ASN A 120 -13.50 5.02 -8.88
N GLY A 121 -13.24 3.82 -9.40
CA GLY A 121 -14.06 2.63 -9.17
C GLY A 121 -14.06 2.14 -7.72
N GLY A 122 -15.17 1.50 -7.33
CA GLY A 122 -15.39 0.99 -5.97
C GLY A 122 -14.40 -0.10 -5.52
N ARG A 123 -13.75 -0.81 -6.45
CA ARG A 123 -12.74 -1.85 -6.16
C ARG A 123 -11.49 -1.32 -5.44
N LEU A 124 -11.18 -0.04 -5.64
CA LEU A 124 -10.04 0.64 -5.00
C LEU A 124 -10.41 1.23 -3.63
N THR A 125 -11.68 1.15 -3.20
CA THR A 125 -12.12 1.78 -1.94
C THR A 125 -12.09 0.77 -0.80
N LEU A 126 -11.26 1.05 0.21
CA LEU A 126 -11.16 0.24 1.42
C LEU A 126 -12.30 0.51 2.39
N THR A 127 -12.72 1.78 2.52
CA THR A 127 -13.84 2.15 3.40
C THR A 127 -15.12 1.44 2.97
N ALA A 128 -15.77 0.74 3.89
CA ALA A 128 -17.01 0.04 3.59
C ALA A 128 -18.10 1.03 3.13
N PRO A 129 -18.92 0.71 2.11
CA PRO A 129 -19.89 1.66 1.54
C PRO A 129 -20.87 2.27 2.54
N GLU A 130 -21.27 1.51 3.56
CA GLU A 130 -22.21 1.93 4.60
C GLU A 130 -21.51 2.42 5.89
N ALA A 131 -20.18 2.57 5.86
CA ALA A 131 -19.43 2.94 7.04
C ALA A 131 -19.72 4.39 7.48
N ARG A 132 -19.90 4.57 8.79
CA ARG A 132 -19.95 5.91 9.41
C ARG A 132 -18.57 6.57 9.55
N SER A 133 -17.50 5.79 9.39
CA SER A 133 -16.10 6.23 9.53
C SER A 133 -15.23 5.61 8.43
N CYS A 134 -14.27 6.37 7.91
CA CYS A 134 -13.28 5.90 6.94
C CYS A 134 -12.39 4.76 7.47
N SER A 135 -12.26 4.63 8.80
CA SER A 135 -11.49 3.57 9.46
C SER A 135 -12.17 2.20 9.40
N TYR A 136 -13.45 2.11 9.03
CA TYR A 136 -14.12 0.82 8.90
C TYR A 136 -13.98 0.29 7.48
N TRP A 137 -13.14 -0.73 7.34
CA TRP A 137 -12.74 -1.28 6.06
C TRP A 137 -13.59 -2.48 5.66
N ARG A 138 -13.75 -2.67 4.36
CA ARG A 138 -14.28 -3.88 3.72
C ARG A 138 -13.16 -4.48 2.87
N LEU A 139 -12.75 -5.69 3.19
CA LEU A 139 -11.72 -6.44 2.50
C LEU A 139 -12.30 -7.76 1.95
N PRO A 140 -11.69 -8.37 0.92
CA PRO A 140 -12.05 -9.72 0.50
C PRO A 140 -12.02 -10.73 1.65
N GLY A 141 -12.91 -11.72 1.60
CA GLY A 141 -13.11 -12.68 2.69
C GLY A 141 -11.86 -13.49 3.09
N TRP A 142 -10.91 -13.65 2.19
CA TRP A 142 -9.63 -14.33 2.43
C TRP A 142 -8.67 -13.56 3.33
N PHE A 143 -8.95 -12.28 3.66
CA PHE A 143 -8.24 -11.55 4.71
C PHE A 143 -8.62 -11.99 6.13
N LEU A 144 -9.71 -12.76 6.30
CA LEU A 144 -10.14 -13.20 7.62
C LEU A 144 -9.07 -14.13 8.23
N PRO A 145 -8.51 -13.78 9.39
CA PRO A 145 -7.56 -14.65 10.06
C PRO A 145 -8.23 -15.99 10.42
N SER A 146 -7.54 -17.09 10.15
CA SER A 146 -7.96 -18.45 10.53
C SER A 146 -6.73 -19.36 10.65
N ASP A 147 -6.91 -20.62 11.05
CA ASP A 147 -5.79 -21.54 11.19
C ASP A 147 -5.06 -21.69 9.84
N GLY A 148 -3.78 -21.34 9.81
CA GLY A 148 -2.96 -21.34 8.60
C GLY A 148 -3.13 -20.13 7.68
N VAL A 149 -4.05 -19.19 7.99
CA VAL A 149 -4.19 -17.91 7.27
C VAL A 149 -3.65 -16.77 8.14
N PRO A 150 -2.59 -16.08 7.70
CA PRO A 150 -1.99 -15.00 8.47
C PRO A 150 -2.97 -13.84 8.66
N SER A 151 -2.79 -13.09 9.73
CA SER A 151 -3.55 -11.86 9.94
C SER A 151 -2.80 -10.67 9.34
N LEU A 152 -3.55 -9.72 8.77
CA LEU A 152 -3.02 -8.41 8.44
C LEU A 152 -2.33 -7.81 9.67
N SER A 153 -1.08 -7.37 9.53
CA SER A 153 -0.28 -6.89 10.67
C SER A 153 -1.03 -5.83 11.47
N TYR A 154 -0.92 -5.87 12.80
CA TYR A 154 -1.69 -5.07 13.77
C TYR A 154 -3.20 -5.37 13.88
N HIS A 155 -3.76 -6.29 13.10
CA HIS A 155 -5.19 -6.62 13.11
C HIS A 155 -5.53 -7.99 13.72
N GLY A 156 -4.53 -8.76 14.19
CA GLY A 156 -4.76 -10.11 14.76
C GLY A 156 -5.69 -10.15 15.97
N LYS A 157 -5.77 -9.08 16.76
CA LYS A 157 -6.67 -8.96 17.94
C LYS A 157 -7.89 -8.07 17.68
N LYS A 158 -8.05 -7.54 16.46
CA LYS A 158 -9.19 -6.68 16.12
C LYS A 158 -10.44 -7.54 15.94
N PRO A 159 -11.64 -7.00 16.22
CA PRO A 159 -12.88 -7.69 15.93
C PRO A 159 -13.12 -7.69 14.41
N TRP A 160 -13.08 -8.86 13.80
CA TRP A 160 -13.44 -9.08 12.40
C TRP A 160 -14.91 -9.50 12.29
N ARG A 161 -15.62 -8.96 11.30
CA ARG A 161 -16.97 -9.39 10.96
C ARG A 161 -16.98 -9.95 9.55
N ARG A 162 -17.49 -11.16 9.36
CA ARG A 162 -17.73 -11.74 8.03
C ARG A 162 -19.16 -11.48 7.59
N ASP A 163 -19.33 -11.15 6.31
CA ASP A 163 -20.65 -11.04 5.66
C ASP A 163 -20.48 -11.34 4.15
N GLY A 164 -21.01 -12.48 3.73
CA GLY A 164 -20.85 -13.02 2.38
C GLY A 164 -19.38 -13.21 1.98
N PRO A 165 -18.95 -12.70 0.80
CA PRO A 165 -17.57 -12.80 0.33
C PRO A 165 -16.65 -11.72 0.94
N TRP A 166 -17.15 -10.90 1.86
CA TRP A 166 -16.43 -9.77 2.44
C TRP A 166 -16.18 -9.98 3.93
N VAL A 167 -15.10 -9.37 4.40
CA VAL A 167 -14.82 -9.18 5.82
C VAL A 167 -14.66 -7.70 6.14
N TYR A 168 -15.00 -7.35 7.36
CA TYR A 168 -15.01 -5.99 7.83
C TYR A 168 -14.20 -5.88 9.11
N VAL A 169 -13.37 -4.85 9.18
CA VAL A 169 -12.47 -4.61 10.30
C VAL A 169 -12.22 -3.12 10.45
N GLU A 170 -11.98 -2.67 11.67
CA GLU A 170 -11.48 -1.32 11.90
C GLU A 170 -9.96 -1.26 11.69
N SER A 171 -9.49 -0.32 10.88
CA SER A 171 -8.07 -0.05 10.65
C SER A 171 -7.33 0.15 11.97
N ALA A 172 -6.23 -0.56 12.16
CA ALA A 172 -5.37 -0.38 13.33
C ALA A 172 -4.70 1.01 13.35
N ARG A 173 -4.36 1.48 14.56
CA ARG A 173 -3.55 2.68 14.80
C ARG A 173 -2.31 2.25 15.59
N PRO A 174 -1.13 2.87 15.40
CA PRO A 174 -0.87 4.07 14.60
C PRO A 174 -0.45 3.82 13.13
N GLY A 175 -0.30 2.57 12.69
CA GLY A 175 0.39 2.26 11.42
C GLY A 175 -0.32 2.73 10.15
N GLN A 176 0.42 3.35 9.23
CA GLN A 176 0.03 3.48 7.83
C GLN A 176 0.55 2.29 6.98
N GLU A 177 1.50 1.50 7.51
CA GLU A 177 1.96 0.26 6.88
C GLU A 177 1.31 -0.97 7.52
N PHE A 178 0.72 -1.81 6.67
CA PHE A 178 0.20 -3.11 7.04
C PHE A 178 0.75 -4.17 6.09
N VAL A 179 1.13 -5.32 6.63
CA VAL A 179 1.66 -6.45 5.84
C VAL A 179 0.71 -7.63 5.98
N PHE A 180 0.42 -8.28 4.86
CA PHE A 180 -0.34 -9.51 4.78
C PHE A 180 0.46 -10.47 3.92
N ASP A 181 0.77 -11.64 4.46
CA ASP A 181 1.41 -12.71 3.69
C ASP A 181 0.34 -13.39 2.83
N ALA A 182 0.46 -13.19 1.53
CA ALA A 182 -0.49 -13.68 0.52
C ALA A 182 0.04 -14.91 -0.23
N ASP A 183 1.20 -15.45 0.16
CA ASP A 183 1.83 -16.54 -0.59
C ASP A 183 0.93 -17.79 -0.64
N GLY A 184 0.83 -18.37 -1.83
CA GLY A 184 -0.05 -19.51 -2.10
C GLY A 184 -1.56 -19.23 -2.08
N ILE A 185 -2.02 -18.00 -1.81
CA ILE A 185 -3.46 -17.66 -1.76
C ILE A 185 -3.95 -17.24 -3.15
N ARG A 186 -4.59 -18.18 -3.88
CA ARG A 186 -5.08 -17.95 -5.25
C ARG A 186 -6.11 -16.82 -5.34
N GLU A 187 -6.92 -16.65 -4.30
CA GLU A 187 -7.91 -15.57 -4.22
C GLU A 187 -7.26 -14.20 -4.06
N ALA A 188 -6.05 -14.14 -3.48
CA ALA A 188 -5.26 -12.91 -3.41
C ALA A 188 -4.74 -12.54 -4.80
N ASP A 189 -4.19 -13.49 -5.55
CA ASP A 189 -3.77 -13.26 -6.94
C ASP A 189 -4.93 -12.78 -7.83
N ALA A 190 -6.10 -13.41 -7.71
CA ALA A 190 -7.28 -13.04 -8.47
C ALA A 190 -7.76 -11.63 -8.11
N TRP A 191 -7.80 -11.30 -6.82
CA TRP A 191 -8.16 -9.96 -6.35
C TRP A 191 -7.17 -8.89 -6.82
N LEU A 192 -5.87 -9.17 -6.72
CA LEU A 192 -4.85 -8.25 -7.20
C LEU A 192 -5.01 -7.98 -8.70
N LYS A 193 -5.21 -9.02 -9.53
CA LYS A 193 -5.46 -8.86 -10.98
C LYS A 193 -6.68 -7.97 -11.26
N ASP A 194 -7.79 -8.15 -10.54
CA ASP A 194 -9.00 -7.30 -10.66
C ASP A 194 -8.73 -5.82 -10.34
N LEU A 195 -7.80 -5.51 -9.42
CA LEU A 195 -7.41 -4.12 -9.16
C LEU A 195 -6.79 -3.43 -10.40
N PHE A 196 -6.08 -4.20 -11.23
CA PHE A 196 -5.35 -3.72 -12.41
C PHE A 196 -6.10 -3.85 -13.73
N ASP A 197 -7.20 -4.62 -13.79
CA ASP A 197 -8.04 -4.81 -14.99
C ASP A 197 -8.98 -3.62 -15.26
N GLY A 198 -8.50 -2.40 -15.00
CA GLY A 198 -9.27 -1.17 -14.84
C GLY A 198 -9.24 -0.14 -15.95
#